data_AF-A0A060C7J8-F1
#
_entry.id   AF-A0A060C7J8-F1
#
_cell.length_a   1.000
_cell.length_b   1.000
_cell.length_c   1.000
_cell.angle_alpha   90.00
_cell.angle_beta   90.00
_cell.angle_gamma   90.00
#
_symmetry.space_group_name_H-M   'P 1'
#
loop_
_entity.id
_entity.type
_entity.pdbx_description
1 polymer ?
#
loop_
_entity_poly.entity_id
_entity_poly.type
_entity_poly.pdbx_seq_one_letter_code
_entity_poly.pdbx_strand_id
1 'polypeptide(L)'
;MRDSIDERAPATSDLVLRTTLDSRLQAAVEARLDAMLAGPGRAADVSQGAVVAIDAASGAVRAMAGGRDYRTSPFNRATQAR
;
A
#
# COMPACT_ATOMS: atom_id res chain seq x y z
N MET A 1 16.43 -8.87 12.89
CA MET A 1 16.41 -8.58 11.45
C MET A 1 16.60 -7.07 11.28
N ARG A 2 17.86 -6.63 11.35
CA ARG A 2 18.29 -5.25 11.07
C ARG A 2 19.14 -5.36 9.82
N ASP A 3 18.50 -5.25 8.67
CA ASP A 3 19.20 -5.12 7.39
C ASP A 3 18.94 -3.66 6.98
N SER A 4 19.62 -2.75 7.68
CA SER A 4 19.44 -1.31 7.54
C SER A 4 20.26 -0.84 6.35
N ILE A 5 19.57 -0.25 5.38
CA ILE A 5 20.08 0.49 4.22
C ILE A 5 21.36 1.31 4.45
N ASP A 6 21.62 1.75 5.69
CA ASP A 6 22.87 2.38 6.14
C ASP A 6 24.14 1.56 5.88
N GLU A 7 24.04 0.22 5.84
CA GLU A 7 25.21 -0.65 5.65
C GLU A 7 25.60 -0.81 4.17
N ARG A 8 24.68 -0.47 3.25
CA ARG A 8 24.84 -0.64 1.80
C ARG A 8 25.05 0.67 1.04
N ALA A 9 24.77 1.80 1.66
CA ALA A 9 25.01 3.12 1.10
C ALA A 9 25.42 4.07 2.23
N PRO A 10 26.55 4.79 2.15
CA PRO A 10 26.87 5.82 3.13
C PRO A 10 25.72 6.82 3.16
N ALA A 11 25.35 7.29 4.37
CA ALA A 11 24.22 8.19 4.62
C ALA A 11 24.22 9.49 3.79
N THR A 12 25.30 9.76 3.07
CA THR A 12 25.53 10.93 2.22
C THR A 12 25.43 10.65 0.72
N SER A 13 25.00 9.45 0.29
CA SER A 13 24.91 9.06 -1.13
C SER A 13 23.47 8.91 -1.61
N ASP A 14 23.21 9.32 -2.85
CA ASP A 14 21.91 9.18 -3.49
C ASP A 14 21.61 7.70 -3.80
N LEU A 15 20.40 7.25 -3.44
CA LEU A 15 19.93 5.90 -3.67
C LEU A 15 18.78 5.89 -4.68
N VAL A 16 18.94 5.10 -5.76
CA VAL A 16 17.84 4.83 -6.70
C VAL A 16 17.18 3.52 -6.33
N LEU A 17 15.94 3.61 -5.83
CA LEU A 17 15.11 2.45 -5.52
C LEU A 17 14.27 2.06 -6.74
N ARG A 18 14.40 0.79 -7.16
CA ARG A 18 13.50 0.19 -8.16
C ARG A 18 12.47 -0.65 -7.43
N THR A 19 11.20 -0.39 -7.72
CA THR A 19 10.07 -1.09 -7.12
C THR A 19 9.25 -1.77 -8.20
N THR A 20 8.35 -2.67 -7.80
CA THR A 20 7.38 -3.31 -8.69
C THR A 20 6.07 -2.53 -8.83
N LEU A 21 5.95 -1.41 -8.10
CA LEU A 21 4.74 -0.58 -8.02
C LEU A 21 4.38 -0.01 -9.40
N ASP A 22 3.12 -0.17 -9.77
CA ASP A 22 2.51 0.51 -10.89
C ASP A 22 1.73 1.71 -10.35
N SER A 23 2.17 2.93 -10.69
CA SER A 23 1.57 4.17 -10.16
C SER A 23 0.14 4.40 -10.64
N ARG A 24 -0.22 3.91 -11.83
CA ARG A 24 -1.59 4.03 -12.36
C ARG A 24 -2.52 3.09 -11.62
N LEU A 25 -2.06 1.85 -11.41
CA LEU A 25 -2.82 0.87 -10.65
C LEU A 25 -2.95 1.28 -9.18
N GLN A 26 -1.91 1.86 -8.60
CA GLN A 26 -1.94 2.40 -7.23
C GLN A 26 -3.06 3.43 -7.06
N ALA A 27 -3.11 4.44 -7.94
CA ALA A 27 -4.17 5.45 -7.93
C ALA A 27 -5.57 4.84 -8.12
N ALA A 28 -5.70 3.85 -9.00
CA ALA A 28 -6.97 3.17 -9.22
C ALA A 28 -7.44 2.38 -7.98
N VAL A 29 -6.52 1.70 -7.29
CA VAL A 29 -6.80 0.96 -6.05
C VAL A 29 -7.27 1.91 -4.95
N GLU A 30 -6.59 3.03 -4.75
CA GLU A 30 -6.95 4.05 -3.75
C GLU A 30 -8.34 4.63 -4.02
N ALA A 31 -8.60 5.07 -5.25
CA ALA A 31 -9.90 5.62 -5.65
C ALA A 31 -11.03 4.58 -5.48
N ARG A 32 -10.76 3.31 -5.81
CA ARG A 32 -11.77 2.25 -5.69
C ARG A 32 -12.06 1.92 -4.23
N LEU A 33 -11.03 1.86 -3.38
CA LEU A 33 -11.20 1.62 -1.95
C LEU A 33 -12.03 2.73 -1.32
N ASP A 34 -11.73 4.00 -1.62
CA ASP A 34 -12.51 5.11 -1.08
C ASP A 34 -13.98 5.06 -1.54
N ALA A 35 -14.22 4.83 -2.83
CA ALA A 35 -15.57 4.68 -3.37
C ALA A 35 -16.34 3.51 -2.71
N MET A 36 -15.68 2.38 -2.48
CA MET A 36 -16.28 1.22 -1.78
C MET A 36 -16.63 1.55 -0.34
N LEU A 37 -15.73 2.23 0.38
CA LEU A 37 -15.97 2.57 1.78
C LEU A 37 -16.98 3.73 1.93
N ALA A 38 -17.10 4.62 0.94
CA ALA A 38 -18.08 5.71 0.95
C ALA A 38 -19.51 5.24 0.62
N GLY A 39 -19.64 4.24 -0.25
CA GLY A 39 -20.92 3.64 -0.63
C GLY A 39 -21.25 2.39 0.18
N PRO A 40 -20.99 1.17 -0.36
CA PRO A 40 -21.33 -0.09 0.31
C PRO A 40 -20.79 -0.23 1.74
N GLY A 41 -19.56 0.24 1.99
CA GLY A 41 -18.96 0.19 3.31
C GLY A 41 -19.73 1.01 4.33
N ARG A 42 -20.17 2.23 3.97
CA ARG A 42 -21.02 3.05 4.85
C ARG A 42 -22.35 2.37 5.19
N ALA A 43 -22.98 1.72 4.22
CA ALA A 43 -24.22 0.98 4.45
C ALA A 43 -24.03 -0.24 5.38
N ALA A 44 -22.82 -0.80 5.42
CA ALA A 44 -22.44 -1.93 6.26
C ALA A 44 -21.70 -1.54 7.55
N ASP A 45 -21.67 -0.24 7.90
CA ASP A 45 -20.90 0.31 9.03
C ASP A 45 -19.39 -0.03 9.01
N VAL A 46 -18.83 -0.16 7.81
CA VAL A 46 -17.40 -0.41 7.56
C VAL A 46 -16.69 0.90 7.24
N SER A 47 -15.75 1.29 8.09
CA SER A 47 -14.98 2.53 7.96
C SER A 47 -13.58 2.36 7.34
N GLN A 48 -13.09 1.12 7.27
CA GLN A 48 -11.72 0.77 6.87
C GLN A 48 -11.70 -0.43 5.94
N GLY A 49 -10.66 -0.54 5.12
CA GLY A 49 -10.42 -1.69 4.26
C GLY A 49 -8.98 -1.73 3.78
N ALA A 50 -8.62 -2.84 3.15
CA ALA A 50 -7.31 -3.02 2.56
C ALA A 50 -7.43 -3.72 1.20
N VAL A 51 -6.51 -3.40 0.29
CA VAL A 51 -6.42 -3.99 -1.05
C VAL A 51 -4.95 -4.25 -1.35
N VAL A 52 -4.66 -5.43 -1.92
CA VAL A 52 -3.34 -5.77 -2.46
C VAL A 52 -3.55 -6.32 -3.86
N ALA A 53 -2.89 -5.73 -4.84
CA ALA A 53 -2.88 -6.21 -6.22
C ALA A 53 -1.52 -6.85 -6.53
N ILE A 54 -1.56 -8.13 -6.92
CA ILE A 54 -0.39 -8.95 -7.16
C ILE A 54 -0.40 -9.43 -8.61
N ASP A 55 0.75 -9.35 -9.27
CA ASP A 55 0.96 -10.04 -10.54
C ASP A 55 1.08 -11.55 -10.27
N ALA A 56 0.14 -12.34 -10.81
CA ALA A 56 0.03 -13.76 -10.47
C ALA A 56 1.22 -14.62 -10.96
N ALA A 57 1.93 -14.17 -12.00
CA ALA A 57 3.06 -14.92 -12.56
C ALA A 57 4.36 -14.68 -11.80
N SER A 58 4.62 -13.43 -11.41
CA SER A 58 5.87 -13.02 -10.75
C SER A 58 5.76 -12.86 -9.23
N GLY A 59 4.55 -12.82 -8.68
CA GLY A 59 4.31 -12.50 -7.27
C GLY A 59 4.55 -11.03 -6.93
N ALA A 60 4.83 -10.18 -7.92
CA ALA A 60 5.13 -8.77 -7.72
C ALA A 60 3.91 -8.01 -7.21
N VAL A 61 4.06 -7.27 -6.10
CA VAL A 61 3.03 -6.33 -5.64
C VAL A 61 3.03 -5.13 -6.57
N ARG A 62 1.91 -4.91 -7.25
CA ARG A 62 1.74 -3.82 -8.23
C ARG A 62 1.05 -2.61 -7.62
N ALA A 63 0.16 -2.83 -6.65
CA ALA A 63 -0.48 -1.77 -5.87
C ALA A 63 -0.91 -2.28 -4.49
N MET A 64 -0.99 -1.39 -3.50
CA MET A 64 -1.41 -1.72 -2.14
C MET A 64 -2.05 -0.51 -1.47
N ALA A 65 -3.21 -0.71 -0.84
CA ALA A 65 -3.82 0.25 0.08
C ALA A 65 -4.12 -0.44 1.41
N GLY A 66 -3.65 0.14 2.52
CA GLY A 66 -3.78 -0.44 3.86
C GLY A 66 -4.91 0.13 4.72
N GLY A 67 -5.65 1.10 4.20
CA GLY A 67 -6.67 1.84 4.94
C GLY A 67 -7.34 2.85 4.02
N ARG A 68 -8.39 3.54 4.50
CA ARG A 68 -9.10 4.56 3.73
C ARG A 68 -8.18 5.69 3.28
N ASP A 69 -7.34 6.15 4.19
CA ASP A 69 -6.38 7.22 3.93
C ASP A 69 -5.15 7.02 4.82
N TYR A 70 -4.02 6.80 4.16
CA TYR A 70 -2.74 6.59 4.82
C TYR A 70 -2.23 7.84 5.55
N ARG A 71 -2.59 9.04 5.06
CA ARG A 71 -2.12 10.32 5.63
C ARG A 71 -2.77 10.61 6.98
N THR A 72 -3.96 10.09 7.21
CA THR A 72 -4.72 10.24 8.45
C THR A 72 -4.61 9.00 9.36
N SER A 73 -4.37 7.82 8.79
CA SER A 73 -4.13 6.58 9.53
C SER A 73 -2.96 5.80 8.93
N PRO A 74 -1.75 5.88 9.50
CA PRO A 74 -0.57 5.17 8.97
C PRO A 74 -0.60 3.65 9.22
N PHE A 75 -1.62 3.13 9.89
CA PHE A 75 -1.79 1.70 10.11
C PHE A 75 -2.14 0.98 8.81
N ASN A 76 -1.27 0.09 8.36
CA ASN A 76 -1.43 -0.67 7.13
C ASN A 76 -2.11 -2.02 7.40
N ARG A 77 -3.43 -2.09 7.27
CA ARG A 77 -4.19 -3.34 7.44
C ARG A 77 -3.87 -4.40 6.39
N ALA A 78 -3.24 -4.04 5.27
CA ALA A 78 -2.80 -5.02 4.28
C ALA A 78 -1.65 -5.90 4.80
N THR A 79 -0.90 -5.43 5.80
CA THR A 79 0.27 -6.16 6.34
C THR A 79 0.24 -6.33 7.85
N GLN A 80 -0.52 -5.52 8.58
CA GLN A 80 -0.46 -5.43 10.05
C GLN A 80 -1.74 -5.89 10.75
N ALA A 81 -2.86 -6.03 10.04
CA ALA A 81 -4.06 -6.62 10.63
C ALA A 81 -3.83 -8.11 10.90
N ARG A 82 -4.09 -8.55 12.13
CA ARG A 82 -4.02 -9.95 12.57
C ARG A 82 -5.33 -10.33 13.24
#